data_AF-A0A847YZ71-F1
#
_entry.id   AF-A0A847YZ71-F1
#
_cell.length_a   1.000
_cell.length_b   1.000
_cell.length_c   1.000
_cell.angle_alpha   90.00
_cell.angle_beta   90.00
_cell.angle_gamma   90.00
#
_symmetry.space_group_name_H-M   'P 1'
#
loop_
_entity.id
_entity.type
_entity.pdbx_description
1 polymer ?
#
loop_
_entity_poly.entity_id
_entity_poly.type
_entity_poly.pdbx_seq_one_letter_code
_entity_poly.pdbx_strand_id
1 'polypeptide(L)' 'MRSLERRFNHIKNSQPFWSDYQCFCRAIAKQKFGEQTIHRWFNKLVDKNEYSPRDKRCIIAHLEKLNKSAEGN' A
#
# COMPACT_ATOMS: atom_id res chain seq x y z
N MET A 1 5.40 -10.50 9.83
CA MET A 1 6.20 -9.37 9.31
C MET A 1 5.64 -8.05 9.82
N ARG A 2 6.35 -7.35 10.73
CA ARG A 2 6.00 -5.97 11.15
C ARG A 2 6.69 -4.89 10.28
N SER A 3 7.44 -5.29 9.25
CA SER A 3 8.24 -4.41 8.42
C SER A 3 7.41 -3.45 7.58
N LEU A 4 6.32 -3.93 6.97
CA LEU A 4 5.42 -3.10 6.15
C LEU A 4 4.70 -2.04 7.01
N GLU A 5 4.14 -2.44 8.15
CA GLU A 5 3.51 -1.53 9.12
C GLU A 5 4.47 -0.44 9.60
N ARG A 6 5.69 -0.83 9.99
CA ARG A 6 6.72 0.11 10.44
C ARG A 6 7.11 1.09 9.34
N ARG A 7 7.31 0.62 8.12
CA ARG A 7 7.65 1.47 6.97
C ARG A 7 6.51 2.42 6.63
N PHE A 8 5.27 1.93 6.64
CA PHE A 8 4.08 2.74 6.44
C PHE A 8 3.98 3.85 7.48
N ASN A 9 4.08 3.51 8.77
CA ASN A 9 4.03 4.48 9.86
C ASN A 9 5.17 5.50 9.77
N HIS A 10 6.38 5.06 9.40
CA HIS A 10 7.50 5.97 9.19
C HIS A 10 7.23 6.98 8.06
N ILE A 11 6.69 6.52 6.92
CA ILE A 11 6.33 7.40 5.79
C ILE A 11 5.21 8.35 6.20
N LYS A 12 4.15 7.85 6.84
CA LYS A 12 3.01 8.64 7.30
C LYS A 12 3.43 9.73 8.28
N ASN A 13 4.28 9.40 9.25
CA ASN A 13 4.82 10.38 10.20
C ASN A 13 5.74 11.41 9.53
N SER A 14 6.48 11.00 8.49
CA SER A 14 7.37 11.89 7.73
C SER A 14 6.65 12.76 6.70
N GLN A 15 5.43 12.39 6.32
CA GLN A 15 4.62 13.05 5.30
C GLN A 15 3.17 13.19 5.79
N PRO A 16 2.89 14.09 6.73
CA PRO A 16 1.57 14.22 7.35
C PRO A 16 0.47 14.65 6.37
N PHE A 17 0.83 15.26 5.24
CA PHE A 17 -0.12 15.72 4.22
C PHE A 17 -0.53 14.66 3.20
N TRP A 18 -0.01 13.44 3.33
CA TRP A 18 -0.25 12.38 2.36
C TRP A 18 -1.42 11.51 2.79
N SER A 19 -2.23 11.08 1.83
CA SER A 19 -3.28 10.12 2.10
C SER A 19 -2.70 8.76 2.49
N ASP A 20 -3.45 7.98 3.27
CA ASP A 20 -3.06 6.61 3.66
C ASP A 20 -2.73 5.75 2.43
N TYR A 21 -3.47 5.93 1.33
CA TYR A 21 -3.17 5.28 0.06
C TYR A 21 -1.77 5.62 -0.49
N GLN A 22 -1.38 6.89 -0.51
CA GLN A 22 -0.08 7.33 -1.02
C GLN A 22 1.06 6.82 -0.13
N CYS A 23 0.88 6.88 1.19
CA CYS A 23 1.82 6.31 2.15
C CYS A 23 2.00 4.81 1.93
N PHE A 24 0.90 4.08 1.67
CA PHE A 24 0.92 2.66 1.41
C PHE A 24 1.61 2.31 0.08
N CYS A 25 1.33 3.05 -1.00
CA CYS A 25 2.00 2.88 -2.30
C CYS A 25 3.52 2.99 -2.15
N ARG A 26 4.02 4.01 -1.44
CA ARG A 26 5.45 4.15 -1.15
C ARG A 26 5.99 3.04 -0.25
N ALA A 27 5.20 2.55 0.70
CA ALA A 27 5.65 1.50 1.61
C ALA A 27 5.91 0.17 0.87
N ILE A 28 5.10 -0.15 -0.15
CA ILE A 28 5.20 -1.39 -0.92
C ILE A 28 6.05 -1.27 -2.19
N ALA A 29 6.31 -0.04 -2.66
CA ALA A 29 7.12 0.19 -3.85
C ALA A 29 8.49 -0.50 -3.74
N LYS A 30 8.86 -1.25 -4.78
CA LYS A 30 10.14 -1.98 -4.90
C LYS A 30 10.39 -3.03 -3.79
N GLN A 31 9.36 -3.49 -3.07
CA GLN A 31 9.52 -4.48 -1.99
C GLN A 31 9.17 -5.91 -2.39
N LYS A 32 8.56 -6.13 -3.57
CA LYS A 32 8.19 -7.46 -4.08
C LYS A 32 7.37 -8.30 -3.08
N PHE A 33 6.49 -7.67 -2.32
CA PHE A 33 5.54 -8.36 -1.44
C PHE A 33 4.58 -9.26 -2.24
N GLY A 34 4.16 -10.37 -1.65
CA GLY A 34 3.11 -11.21 -2.25
C GLY A 34 1.74 -10.54 -2.19
N GLU A 35 0.87 -10.88 -3.13
CA GLU A 35 -0.51 -10.37 -3.26
C GLU A 35 -1.28 -10.41 -1.94
N GLN A 36 -1.28 -11.57 -1.26
CA GLN A 36 -1.97 -11.76 0.02
C GLN A 36 -1.46 -10.80 1.12
N THR A 37 -0.17 -10.46 1.07
CA THR A 37 0.43 -9.50 2.01
C THR A 37 -0.09 -8.10 1.72
N ILE A 38 -0.08 -7.69 0.44
CA ILE A 38 -0.62 -6.38 0.02
C ILE A 38 -2.09 -6.26 0.42
N HIS A 39 -2.90 -7.28 0.11
CA HIS A 39 -4.32 -7.32 0.47
C HIS A 39 -4.56 -7.17 1.97
N ARG A 40 -3.88 -7.98 2.78
CA ARG A 40 -4.05 -7.96 4.24
C ARG A 40 -3.67 -6.61 4.84
N TRP A 41 -2.58 -6.02 4.37
CA TRP A 41 -2.09 -4.76 4.91
C TRP A 41 -2.83 -3.54 4.36
N PHE A 42 -3.31 -3.58 3.12
CA PHE A 42 -4.18 -2.55 2.56
C PHE A 42 -5.46 -2.44 3.38
N ASN A 43 -6.09 -3.57 3.70
CA ASN A 43 -7.28 -3.62 4.56
C ASN A 43 -7.02 -3.13 5.98
N LYS A 44 -5.81 -3.33 6.48
CA LYS A 44 -5.47 -2.96 7.86
C LYS A 44 -5.09 -1.48 7.99
N LEU A 45 -4.42 -0.91 6.99
CA LEU A 45 -3.76 0.40 7.07
C LEU A 45 -4.44 1.49 6.25
N VAL A 46 -5.18 1.13 5.20
CA VAL A 46 -5.79 2.07 4.26
C VAL A 46 -7.31 1.94 4.25
N ASP A 47 -7.82 0.73 4.03
CA ASP A 47 -9.26 0.52 3.84
C ASP A 47 -9.98 0.28 5.17
N LYS A 48 -10.55 1.35 5.72
CA LYS A 48 -11.43 1.34 6.90
C LYS A 48 -12.90 1.09 6.54
N ASN A 49 -13.17 0.34 5.46
CA ASN A 49 -14.48 0.12 4.82
C ASN A 49 -14.97 1.27 3.92
N GLU A 50 -14.06 2.09 3.41
CA GLU A 50 -14.40 3.22 2.53
C GLU A 50 -14.44 2.79 1.05
N TYR A 51 -13.91 1.62 0.71
CA TYR A 51 -13.84 1.13 -0.67
C TYR A 51 -14.81 -0.01 -0.94
N SER A 52 -15.54 0.09 -2.05
CA SER A 52 -16.38 -1.02 -2.50
C SER A 52 -15.52 -2.23 -2.90
N PRO A 53 -16.04 -3.48 -2.80
CA PRO A 53 -15.30 -4.67 -3.21
C PRO A 53 -14.83 -4.63 -4.68
N ARG A 54 -15.53 -3.88 -5.54
CA ARG A 54 -15.19 -3.71 -6.95
C ARG A 54 -13.97 -2.80 -7.11
N ASP A 55 -14.00 -1.62 -6.50
CA ASP A 55 -12.91 -0.63 -6.58
C ASP A 55 -11.63 -1.18 -5.94
N LYS A 56 -11.80 -1.93 -4.85
CA LYS A 56 -10.73 -2.59 -4.13
C LYS A 56 -9.91 -3.53 -5.02
N ARG A 57 -10.56 -4.32 -5.88
CA ARG A 57 -9.82 -5.20 -6.83
C ARG A 57 -8.97 -4.39 -7.79
N CYS A 58 -9.50 -3.30 -8.34
CA CYS A 58 -8.75 -2.43 -9.24
C CYS A 58 -7.55 -1.78 -8.52
N ILE A 59 -7.76 -1.32 -7.28
CA ILE A 59 -6.72 -0.70 -6.46
C ILE A 59 -5.60 -1.70 -6.15
N ILE A 60 -5.95 -2.91 -5.71
CA ILE A 60 -4.96 -3.96 -5.42
C ILE A 60 -4.18 -4.31 -6.68
N ALA A 61 -4.84 -4.50 -7.82
CA ALA A 61 -4.16 -4.80 -9.08
C ALA A 61 -3.14 -3.71 -9.47
N HIS A 62 -3.45 -2.44 -9.19
CA HIS A 62 -2.50 -1.35 -9.35
C HIS A 62 -1.34 -1.42 -8.34
N LEU A 63 -1.63 -1.69 -7.06
CA LEU A 63 -0.61 -1.83 -6.01
C LEU A 63 0.36 -2.98 -6.29
N GLU A 64 -0.13 -4.08 -6.87
CA GLU A 64 0.71 -5.19 -7.31
C GLU A 64 1.67 -4.80 -8.44
N LYS A 65 1.19 -4.00 -9.41
CA LYS A 65 2.04 -3.44 -10.46
C LYS A 65 3.13 -2.55 -9.87
N LEU A 66 2.79 -1.65 -8.94
CA LEU A 66 3.76 -0.78 -8.25
C LEU A 66 4.78 -1.57 -7.41
N ASN A 67 4.36 -2.68 -6.82
CA ASN A 67 5.22 -3.53 -6.01
C ASN A 67 6.22 -4.33 -6.87
N LYS A 68 5.85 -4.66 -8.11
CA LYS A 68 6.68 -5.39 -9.08
C LYS A 68 7.55 -4.48 -9.94
N SER A 69 7.03 -3.33 -10.36
CA SER A 69 7.75 -2.36 -11.19
C SER A 69 8.49 -1.33 -10.34
N ALA A 70 9.81 -1.36 -10.43
CA ALA A 70 10.64 -0.21 -10.11
C ALA A 70 10.54 0.80 -11.25
N GLU A 71 9.40 1.48 -11.41
CA GLU A 71 9.35 2.60 -12.35
C GLU A 71 10.08 3.79 -11.71
N GLY A 72 11.37 3.86 -12.02
CA GLY A 72 12.05 5.14 -12.11
C GLY A 72 11.46 5.90 -13.28
N ASN A 73 10.98 7.09 -13.00
CA ASN A 73 11.06 8.24 -13.88
C ASN A 73 11.69 9.35 -13.03
#